data_AF-A0A1G3CEZ6-F1
#
_entry.id   AF-A0A1G3CEZ6-F1
#
_cell.length_a   1.000
_cell.length_b   1.000
_cell.length_c   1.000
_cell.angle_alpha   90.00
_cell.angle_beta   90.00
_cell.angle_gamma   90.00
#
_symmetry.space_group_name_H-M   'P 1'
#
loop_
_entity.id
_entity.type
_entity.pdbx_description
1 polymer ?
#
loop_
_entity_poly.entity_id
_entity_poly.type
_entity_poly.pdbx_seq_one_letter_code
_entity_poly.pdbx_strand_id
1 'polypeptide(L)'
;GVLLAEAIKKLKPSKYFNINVHIDGLAKTHDAIAGRGVFERAINAIRAAKQAGFKVCTNTTIYKNTGEEEIKELFAFLEGLGVDGMLVSPGFSFEHNENEIFLCRKEIQERFGFIYGISKKYKILNSPLYLKFLKGERYLKCTPWGNPTRNYLGWKSPCYLITDTHYKTFDECMERTDWDKYQEGNDPRCKNCMMHCGFEPTVVLGGGKRLSDIIEMAKWSFS
;
A
#
# COMPACT_ATOMS: atom_id res chain seq x y z
N GLY A 1 4.84 -1.21 -13.50
CA GLY A 1 3.85 -1.27 -14.59
C GLY A 1 4.45 -1.68 -15.94
N VAL A 2 5.41 -2.59 -15.96
CA VAL A 2 6.26 -2.83 -17.15
C VAL A 2 5.51 -3.42 -18.35
N LEU A 3 4.55 -4.31 -18.10
CA LEU A 3 3.75 -4.98 -19.14
C LEU A 3 2.40 -4.30 -19.36
N LEU A 4 2.14 -3.19 -18.67
CA LEU A 4 0.80 -2.62 -18.61
C LEU A 4 0.35 -2.07 -19.97
N ALA A 5 1.24 -1.45 -20.75
CA ALA A 5 0.90 -0.91 -22.07
C ALA A 5 0.36 -1.97 -23.06
N GLU A 6 0.85 -3.21 -22.98
CA GLU A 6 0.32 -4.32 -23.77
C GLU A 6 -0.94 -4.93 -23.14
N ALA A 7 -1.00 -4.99 -21.80
CA ALA A 7 -2.15 -5.53 -21.08
C ALA A 7 -3.42 -4.71 -21.32
N ILE A 8 -3.34 -3.37 -21.32
CA ILE A 8 -4.52 -2.51 -21.48
C ILE A 8 -5.23 -2.70 -22.83
N LYS A 9 -4.53 -3.14 -23.88
CA LYS A 9 -5.13 -3.46 -25.18
C LYS A 9 -6.12 -4.62 -25.11
N LYS A 10 -6.02 -5.46 -24.08
CA LYS A 10 -6.87 -6.65 -23.85
C LYS A 10 -7.93 -6.41 -22.77
N LEU A 11 -7.95 -5.23 -22.15
CA LEU A 11 -8.82 -4.89 -21.04
C LEU A 11 -9.82 -3.80 -21.45
N LYS A 12 -10.90 -3.66 -20.69
CA LYS A 12 -11.88 -2.58 -20.86
C LYS A 12 -11.94 -1.72 -19.60
N PRO A 13 -11.94 -0.38 -19.72
CA PRO A 13 -12.15 0.50 -18.58
C PRO A 13 -13.50 0.22 -17.90
N SER A 14 -13.54 0.38 -16.59
CA SER A 14 -14.76 0.27 -15.80
C SER A 14 -14.64 1.17 -14.57
N LYS A 15 -15.76 1.73 -14.11
CA LYS A 15 -15.78 2.54 -12.87
C LYS A 15 -15.36 1.76 -11.63
N TYR A 16 -15.48 0.43 -11.68
CA TYR A 16 -15.09 -0.52 -10.62
C TYR A 16 -13.69 -1.11 -10.80
N PHE A 17 -12.97 -0.73 -11.87
CA PHE A 17 -11.64 -1.26 -12.17
C PHE A 17 -10.60 -0.15 -12.08
N ASN A 18 -9.65 -0.31 -11.15
CA ASN A 18 -8.52 0.59 -10.98
C ASN A 18 -7.23 -0.18 -11.24
N ILE A 19 -6.34 0.40 -12.04
CA ILE A 19 -4.99 -0.11 -12.23
C ILE A 19 -4.10 0.54 -11.17
N ASN A 20 -3.44 -0.28 -10.35
CA ASN A 20 -2.45 0.22 -9.40
C ASN A 20 -1.03 0.02 -9.94
N VAL A 21 -0.27 1.10 -10.10
CA VAL A 21 1.10 1.06 -10.60
C VAL A 21 2.07 1.43 -9.47
N HIS A 22 2.95 0.48 -9.15
CA HIS A 22 4.01 0.68 -8.17
C HIS A 22 5.05 1.70 -8.66
N ILE A 23 5.28 2.77 -7.90
CA ILE A 23 6.25 3.86 -8.14
C ILE A 23 6.81 4.31 -6.78
N ASP A 24 8.08 4.02 -6.50
CA ASP A 24 8.72 4.20 -5.18
C ASP A 24 9.57 5.48 -5.03
N GLY A 25 9.71 6.25 -6.10
CA GLY A 25 10.61 7.41 -6.14
C GLY A 25 10.65 8.01 -7.53
N LEU A 26 11.46 9.06 -7.69
CA LEU A 26 11.83 9.54 -9.03
C LEU A 26 12.75 8.52 -9.71
N ALA A 27 13.07 8.77 -10.98
CA ALA A 27 13.75 7.80 -11.84
C ALA A 27 14.92 7.05 -11.19
N LYS A 28 15.85 7.78 -10.54
CA LYS A 28 17.02 7.18 -9.88
C LYS A 28 16.61 6.23 -8.74
N THR A 29 15.76 6.69 -7.84
CA THR A 29 15.33 5.94 -6.66
C THR A 29 14.49 4.74 -7.05
N HIS A 30 13.52 4.92 -7.95
CA HIS A 30 12.68 3.83 -8.40
C HIS A 30 13.46 2.77 -9.17
N ASP A 31 14.37 3.16 -10.07
CA ASP A 31 15.18 2.20 -10.84
C ASP A 31 16.20 1.46 -9.96
N ALA A 32 16.69 2.07 -8.87
CA ALA A 32 17.55 1.39 -7.91
C ALA A 32 16.83 0.23 -7.19
N ILE A 33 15.51 0.33 -7.03
CA ILE A 33 14.67 -0.67 -6.35
C ILE A 33 14.09 -1.68 -7.36
N ALA A 34 13.53 -1.18 -8.47
CA ALA A 34 12.75 -1.97 -9.41
C ALA A 34 13.54 -2.45 -10.64
N GLY A 35 14.74 -1.91 -10.86
CA GLY A 35 15.60 -2.20 -12.01
C GLY A 35 15.70 -1.03 -13.00
N ARG A 36 16.83 -0.97 -13.72
CA ARG A 36 17.15 0.11 -14.66
C ARG A 36 16.08 0.28 -15.75
N GLY A 37 15.64 1.52 -15.97
CA GLY A 37 14.67 1.90 -17.00
C GLY A 37 13.22 1.52 -16.67
N VAL A 38 12.93 1.04 -15.46
CA VAL A 38 11.58 0.64 -15.07
C VAL A 38 10.69 1.86 -14.81
N PHE A 39 11.25 2.95 -14.28
CA PHE A 39 10.51 4.20 -14.04
C PHE A 39 9.89 4.73 -15.32
N GLU A 40 10.71 4.97 -16.35
CA GLU A 40 10.24 5.53 -17.62
C GLU A 40 9.15 4.65 -18.26
N ARG A 41 9.36 3.32 -18.26
CA ARG A 41 8.37 2.36 -18.76
C ARG A 41 7.06 2.41 -17.98
N ALA A 42 7.14 2.53 -16.65
CA ALA A 42 5.97 2.63 -15.80
C ALA A 42 5.21 3.96 -16.05
N ILE A 43 5.91 5.09 -16.16
CA ILE A 43 5.30 6.39 -16.49
C ILE A 43 4.63 6.37 -17.86
N ASN A 44 5.29 5.82 -18.89
CA ASN A 44 4.71 5.70 -20.23
C ASN A 44 3.46 4.81 -20.22
N ALA A 45 3.48 3.73 -19.43
CA ALA A 45 2.30 2.87 -19.29
C ALA A 45 1.16 3.55 -18.51
N ILE A 46 1.46 4.38 -17.50
CA ILE A 46 0.45 5.21 -16.82
C ILE A 46 -0.22 6.14 -17.83
N ARG A 47 0.56 6.87 -18.64
CA ARG A 47 0.02 7.77 -19.67
C ARG A 47 -0.89 7.02 -20.65
N ALA A 48 -0.44 5.87 -21.15
CA ALA A 48 -1.22 5.05 -22.08
C ALA A 48 -2.53 4.56 -21.44
N ALA A 49 -2.50 4.10 -20.18
CA ALA A 49 -3.68 3.65 -19.46
C ALA A 49 -4.68 4.80 -19.22
N LYS A 50 -4.20 5.99 -18.84
CA LYS A 50 -5.03 7.19 -18.68
C LYS A 50 -5.67 7.61 -20.01
N GLN A 51 -4.90 7.62 -21.11
CA GLN A 51 -5.42 7.92 -22.45
C GLN A 51 -6.48 6.90 -22.91
N ALA A 52 -6.34 5.64 -22.53
CA ALA A 52 -7.32 4.59 -22.79
C ALA A 52 -8.55 4.65 -21.85
N GLY A 53 -8.65 5.64 -20.96
CA GLY A 53 -9.81 5.87 -20.09
C GLY A 53 -9.83 5.03 -18.80
N PHE A 54 -8.73 4.35 -18.45
CA PHE A 54 -8.64 3.63 -17.18
C PHE A 54 -8.42 4.59 -16.02
N LYS A 55 -8.97 4.22 -14.86
CA LYS A 55 -8.51 4.78 -13.59
C LYS A 55 -7.16 4.17 -13.22
N VAL A 56 -6.21 5.01 -12.88
CA VAL A 56 -4.85 4.61 -12.51
C VAL A 56 -4.50 5.23 -11.17
N CYS A 57 -4.25 4.40 -10.18
CA CYS A 57 -3.67 4.80 -8.90
C CYS A 57 -2.20 4.39 -8.86
N THR A 58 -1.43 4.99 -7.96
CA THR A 58 -0.07 4.50 -7.68
C THR A 58 0.04 3.94 -6.27
N ASN A 59 1.06 3.11 -6.06
CA ASN A 59 1.49 2.68 -4.75
C ASN A 59 2.97 3.04 -4.58
N THR A 60 3.27 3.79 -3.52
CA THR A 60 4.62 4.30 -3.23
C THR A 60 5.08 3.76 -1.89
N THR A 61 6.22 3.09 -1.89
CA THR A 61 6.90 2.65 -0.68
C THR A 61 7.86 3.73 -0.20
N ILE A 62 7.73 4.14 1.05
CA ILE A 62 8.63 5.10 1.69
C ILE A 62 9.72 4.32 2.43
N TYR A 63 10.97 4.50 2.02
CA TYR A 63 12.14 3.89 2.64
C TYR A 63 12.83 4.89 3.59
N LYS A 64 13.82 4.42 4.34
CA LYS A 64 14.59 5.25 5.28
C LYS A 64 15.25 6.46 4.61
N ASN A 65 15.82 6.25 3.42
CA ASN A 65 16.63 7.25 2.72
C ASN A 65 15.87 8.06 1.66
N THR A 66 14.54 7.89 1.52
CA THR A 66 13.75 8.70 0.57
C THR A 66 13.69 10.15 1.06
N GLY A 67 14.20 11.11 0.29
CA GLY A 67 14.20 12.52 0.71
C GLY A 67 12.79 13.13 0.76
N GLU A 68 12.53 14.05 1.70
CA GLU A 68 11.23 14.74 1.77
C GLU A 68 10.92 15.56 0.51
N GLU A 69 11.93 16.25 -0.04
CA GLU A 69 11.79 16.99 -1.29
C GLU A 69 11.50 16.06 -2.47
N GLU A 70 12.17 14.91 -2.54
CA GLU A 70 11.88 13.90 -3.57
C GLU A 70 10.43 13.41 -3.48
N ILE A 71 9.91 13.19 -2.27
CA ILE A 71 8.50 12.80 -2.07
C ILE A 71 7.55 13.90 -2.58
N LYS A 72 7.84 15.17 -2.27
CA LYS A 72 7.02 16.31 -2.75
C LYS A 72 7.04 16.40 -4.27
N GLU A 73 8.22 16.29 -4.88
CA GLU A 73 8.41 16.32 -6.33
C GLU A 73 7.71 15.14 -7.00
N LEU A 74 7.85 13.93 -6.45
CA LEU A 74 7.17 12.75 -6.97
C LEU A 74 5.66 12.92 -6.94
N PHE A 75 5.08 13.38 -5.82
CA PHE A 75 3.62 13.50 -5.72
C PHE A 75 3.08 14.61 -6.60
N ALA A 76 3.78 15.74 -6.71
CA ALA A 76 3.45 16.79 -7.68
C ALA A 76 3.53 16.27 -9.13
N PHE A 77 4.55 15.47 -9.45
CA PHE A 77 4.70 14.86 -10.76
C PHE A 77 3.57 13.88 -11.07
N LEU A 78 3.23 12.98 -10.15
CA LEU A 78 2.15 12.01 -10.31
C LEU A 78 0.78 12.69 -10.42
N GLU A 79 0.51 13.73 -9.64
CA GLU A 79 -0.68 14.57 -9.78
C GLU A 79 -0.73 15.25 -11.15
N GLY A 80 0.39 15.81 -11.62
CA GLY A 80 0.51 16.39 -12.96
C GLY A 80 0.30 15.38 -14.10
N LEU A 81 0.55 14.09 -13.86
CA LEU A 81 0.20 13.00 -14.79
C LEU A 81 -1.29 12.63 -14.78
N GLY A 82 -2.06 13.16 -13.82
CA GLY A 82 -3.49 12.92 -13.68
C GLY A 82 -3.83 11.55 -13.10
N VAL A 83 -2.99 10.98 -12.22
CA VAL A 83 -3.34 9.73 -11.50
C VAL A 83 -4.57 9.96 -10.60
N ASP A 84 -5.41 8.94 -10.44
CA ASP A 84 -6.68 9.02 -9.71
C ASP A 84 -6.53 8.97 -8.18
N GLY A 85 -5.31 8.74 -7.71
CA GLY A 85 -4.91 8.80 -6.31
C GLY A 85 -3.64 8.00 -6.04
N MET A 86 -3.06 8.23 -4.87
CA MET A 86 -1.79 7.64 -4.46
C MET A 86 -1.97 6.87 -3.14
N LEU A 87 -1.52 5.63 -3.10
CA LEU A 87 -1.35 4.84 -1.88
C LEU A 87 0.10 4.96 -1.43
N VAL A 88 0.31 5.10 -0.13
CA VAL A 88 1.63 5.25 0.48
C VAL A 88 1.79 4.23 1.59
N SER A 89 2.92 3.53 1.59
CA SER A 89 3.20 2.46 2.54
C SER A 89 4.62 2.57 3.09
N PRO A 90 4.86 2.23 4.36
CA PRO A 90 6.21 2.14 4.88
C PRO A 90 6.93 0.91 4.31
N GLY A 91 8.16 1.10 3.86
CA GLY A 91 9.08 -0.01 3.58
C GLY A 91 9.61 -0.57 4.90
N PHE A 92 9.28 -1.82 5.20
CA PHE A 92 9.78 -2.54 6.37
C PHE A 92 10.21 -3.95 5.96
N SER A 93 11.08 -4.58 6.76
CA SER A 93 11.45 -5.97 6.55
C SER A 93 10.54 -6.92 7.33
N PHE A 94 10.01 -7.93 6.64
CA PHE A 94 9.31 -9.08 7.22
C PHE A 94 10.14 -10.38 7.13
N GLU A 95 11.36 -10.30 6.61
CA GLU A 95 12.38 -11.35 6.66
C GLU A 95 13.54 -10.87 7.52
N HIS A 96 14.39 -11.78 8.00
CA HIS A 96 15.64 -11.37 8.64
C HIS A 96 16.54 -10.78 7.56
N ASN A 97 16.50 -9.46 7.41
CA ASN A 97 17.24 -8.73 6.40
C ASN A 97 17.92 -7.54 7.07
N GLU A 98 19.25 -7.50 7.01
CA GLU A 98 20.07 -6.43 7.57
C GLU A 98 20.10 -5.17 6.69
N ASN A 99 19.33 -5.15 5.59
CA ASN A 99 19.33 -4.02 4.68
C ASN A 99 18.80 -2.74 5.36
N GLU A 100 19.69 -1.76 5.51
CA GLU A 100 19.46 -0.51 6.23
C GLU A 100 18.40 0.41 5.58
N ILE A 101 17.89 0.06 4.40
CA ILE A 101 16.84 0.85 3.72
C ILE A 101 15.47 0.76 4.41
N PHE A 102 15.24 -0.28 5.21
CA PHE A 102 13.94 -0.56 5.83
C PHE A 102 13.76 0.23 7.13
N LEU A 103 12.51 0.64 7.38
CA LEU A 103 12.13 1.39 8.57
C LEU A 103 11.73 0.43 9.70
N CYS A 104 12.17 0.71 10.92
CA CYS A 104 11.54 0.18 12.12
C CYS A 104 10.29 0.98 12.48
N ARG A 105 9.44 0.44 13.36
CA ARG A 105 8.15 1.05 13.72
C ARG A 105 8.25 2.50 14.20
N LYS A 106 9.29 2.85 14.96
CA LYS A 106 9.53 4.22 15.44
C LYS A 106 9.85 5.17 14.28
N GLU A 107 10.75 4.76 13.38
CA GLU A 107 11.11 5.56 12.20
C GLU A 107 9.91 5.74 11.25
N ILE A 108 9.03 4.72 11.13
CA ILE A 108 7.76 4.86 10.40
C ILE A 108 6.91 5.99 11.00
N GLN A 109 6.75 6.03 12.33
CA GLN A 109 5.91 7.02 12.99
C GLN A 109 6.41 8.45 12.79
N GLU A 110 7.73 8.65 12.87
CA GLU A 110 8.36 9.95 12.60
C GLU A 110 8.14 10.38 11.15
N ARG A 111 8.40 9.49 10.19
CA ARG A 111 8.29 9.76 8.74
C ARG A 111 6.86 9.99 8.29
N PHE A 112 5.90 9.26 8.84
CA PHE A 112 4.50 9.39 8.44
C PHE A 112 3.79 10.60 9.07
N GLY A 113 4.41 11.29 10.04
CA GLY A 113 4.00 12.64 10.43
C GLY A 113 4.09 13.63 9.26
N PHE A 114 5.19 13.58 8.50
CA PHE A 114 5.37 14.37 7.28
C PHE A 114 4.37 13.98 6.19
N ILE A 115 4.20 12.67 5.93
CA ILE A 115 3.24 12.16 4.93
C ILE A 115 1.81 12.58 5.27
N TYR A 116 1.42 12.62 6.54
CA TYR A 116 0.11 13.11 6.98
C TYR A 116 -0.11 14.60 6.69
N GLY A 117 0.96 15.42 6.71
CA GLY A 117 0.89 16.81 6.24
C GLY A 117 0.64 16.88 4.73
N ILE A 118 1.40 16.08 3.97
CA ILE A 118 1.32 15.95 2.52
C ILE A 118 -0.06 15.45 2.05
N SER A 119 -0.70 14.54 2.81
CA SER A 119 -2.01 13.98 2.47
C SER A 119 -3.15 14.99 2.50
N LYS A 120 -2.93 16.19 3.05
CA LYS A 120 -3.91 17.30 3.00
C LYS A 120 -3.85 18.08 1.69
N LYS A 121 -2.76 17.94 0.93
CA LYS A 121 -2.54 18.65 -0.33
C LYS A 121 -2.82 17.76 -1.53
N TYR A 122 -2.38 16.50 -1.47
CA TYR A 122 -2.51 15.56 -2.58
C TYR A 122 -3.55 14.49 -2.29
N LYS A 123 -4.08 13.87 -3.37
CA LYS A 123 -5.09 12.81 -3.28
C LYS A 123 -4.50 11.49 -2.80
N ILE A 124 -4.31 11.37 -1.50
CA ILE A 124 -3.87 10.13 -0.84
C ILE A 124 -5.08 9.25 -0.54
N LEU A 125 -5.01 7.99 -1.00
CA LEU A 125 -6.09 6.99 -0.88
C LEU A 125 -6.06 6.20 0.43
N ASN A 126 -5.03 6.39 1.23
CA ASN A 126 -4.98 5.84 2.57
C ASN A 126 -6.01 6.51 3.48
N SER A 127 -6.70 5.72 4.29
CA SER A 127 -7.72 6.29 5.19
C SER A 127 -7.06 7.18 6.27
N PRO A 128 -7.74 8.25 6.72
CA PRO A 128 -7.22 9.11 7.79
C PRO A 128 -6.87 8.34 9.06
N LEU A 129 -7.67 7.31 9.40
CA LEU A 129 -7.44 6.49 10.58
C LEU A 129 -6.20 5.60 10.44
N TYR A 130 -5.93 5.08 9.24
CA TYR A 130 -4.69 4.36 8.95
C TYR A 130 -3.47 5.29 8.95
N LEU A 131 -3.58 6.51 8.40
CA LEU A 131 -2.49 7.50 8.48
C LEU A 131 -2.20 7.93 9.94
N LYS A 132 -3.23 8.06 10.78
CA LYS A 132 -3.06 8.29 12.24
C LYS A 132 -2.37 7.13 12.94
N PHE A 133 -2.66 5.90 12.52
CA PHE A 133 -1.93 4.72 12.99
C PHE A 133 -0.46 4.76 12.57
N LEU A 134 -0.20 5.08 11.30
CA LEU A 134 1.16 5.19 10.76
C LEU A 134 2.02 6.19 11.50
N LYS A 135 1.46 7.34 11.90
CA LYS A 135 2.18 8.35 12.70
C LYS A 135 2.10 8.16 14.22
N GLY A 136 1.58 7.03 14.70
CA GLY A 136 1.61 6.64 16.11
C GLY A 136 0.51 7.23 17.01
N GLU A 137 -0.47 7.96 16.46
CA GLU A 137 -1.58 8.53 17.24
C GLU A 137 -2.72 7.54 17.50
N ARG A 138 -2.64 6.36 16.90
CA ARG A 138 -3.66 5.32 17.02
C ARG A 138 -2.99 3.96 17.05
N TYR A 139 -3.59 3.06 17.82
CA TYR A 139 -3.34 1.63 17.71
C TYR A 139 -4.41 0.98 16.83
N LEU A 140 -3.98 0.12 15.90
CA LEU A 140 -4.83 -0.75 15.11
C LEU A 140 -4.35 -2.19 15.29
N LYS A 141 -5.27 -3.12 15.52
CA LYS A 141 -4.99 -4.57 15.49
C LYS A 141 -4.99 -5.02 14.03
N CYS A 142 -4.00 -5.79 13.58
CA CYS A 142 -3.93 -6.24 12.18
C CYS A 142 -5.16 -7.10 11.83
N THR A 143 -5.63 -7.07 10.59
CA THR A 143 -6.59 -8.03 10.03
C THR A 143 -5.88 -8.80 8.92
N PRO A 144 -5.08 -9.84 9.24
CA PRO A 144 -4.20 -10.51 8.26
C PRO A 144 -4.97 -11.18 7.11
N TRP A 145 -6.19 -11.64 7.35
CA TRP A 145 -7.11 -12.18 6.33
C TRP A 145 -7.83 -11.11 5.51
N GLY A 146 -7.63 -9.82 5.81
CA GLY A 146 -8.32 -8.70 5.15
C GLY A 146 -7.92 -8.48 3.69
N ASN A 147 -6.81 -9.10 3.25
CA ASN A 147 -6.40 -9.15 1.84
C ASN A 147 -5.99 -10.58 1.47
N PRO A 148 -6.96 -11.50 1.30
CA PRO A 148 -6.68 -12.90 1.02
C PRO A 148 -6.07 -13.04 -0.38
N THR A 149 -4.99 -13.81 -0.48
CA THR A 149 -4.21 -13.90 -1.72
C THR A 149 -4.28 -15.31 -2.28
N ARG A 150 -4.66 -15.44 -3.55
CA ARG A 150 -4.62 -16.72 -4.29
C ARG A 150 -3.71 -16.59 -5.50
N ASN A 151 -2.82 -17.54 -5.68
CA ASN A 151 -1.99 -17.68 -6.87
C ASN A 151 -2.15 -19.08 -7.47
N TYR A 152 -1.32 -19.44 -8.46
CA TYR A 152 -1.39 -20.74 -9.13
C TYR A 152 -1.09 -21.93 -8.20
N LEU A 153 -0.43 -21.72 -7.06
CA LEU A 153 -0.17 -22.74 -6.04
C LEU A 153 -1.35 -22.93 -5.06
N GLY A 154 -2.27 -21.97 -4.98
CA GLY A 154 -3.42 -22.02 -4.07
C GLY A 154 -3.59 -20.73 -3.27
N TRP A 155 -4.34 -20.83 -2.17
CA TRP A 155 -4.56 -19.76 -1.21
C TRP A 155 -3.34 -19.61 -0.30
N LYS A 156 -2.64 -18.48 -0.43
CA LYS A 156 -1.45 -18.15 0.34
C LYS A 156 -1.80 -17.88 1.80
N SER A 157 -1.06 -18.51 2.71
CA SER A 157 -1.14 -18.33 4.16
C SER A 157 0.24 -18.01 4.72
N PRO A 158 0.36 -17.17 5.77
CA PRO A 158 -0.71 -16.60 6.58
C PRO A 158 -1.27 -15.26 6.10
N CYS A 159 -0.59 -14.52 5.22
CA CYS A 159 -1.09 -13.20 4.80
C CYS A 159 -0.57 -12.81 3.41
N TYR A 160 -0.91 -11.60 2.94
CA TYR A 160 -0.45 -11.09 1.65
C TYR A 160 1.10 -11.06 1.50
N LEU A 161 1.83 -10.75 2.57
CA LEU A 161 3.29 -10.63 2.55
C LEU A 161 3.99 -11.97 2.80
N ILE A 162 3.66 -12.62 3.91
CA ILE A 162 4.32 -13.84 4.38
C ILE A 162 3.70 -15.06 3.66
N THR A 163 4.53 -15.95 3.15
CA THR A 163 4.11 -17.23 2.54
C THR A 163 4.73 -18.39 3.31
N ASP A 164 3.99 -18.97 4.25
CA ASP A 164 4.42 -20.20 4.94
C ASP A 164 3.88 -21.44 4.22
N THR A 165 2.69 -21.35 3.62
CA THR A 165 2.07 -22.47 2.88
C THR A 165 0.99 -21.99 1.89
N HIS A 166 0.45 -22.94 1.12
CA HIS A 166 -0.72 -22.77 0.26
C HIS A 166 -1.78 -23.82 0.56
N TYR A 167 -3.04 -23.38 0.58
CA TYR A 167 -4.21 -24.25 0.74
C TYR A 167 -5.01 -24.35 -0.56
N LYS A 168 -5.70 -25.48 -0.76
CA LYS A 168 -6.44 -25.70 -2.01
C LYS A 168 -7.72 -24.85 -2.07
N THR A 169 -8.39 -24.73 -0.93
CA THR A 169 -9.65 -23.99 -0.81
C THR A 169 -9.52 -22.80 0.13
N PHE A 170 -10.44 -21.84 0.01
CA PHE A 170 -10.47 -20.69 0.89
C PHE A 170 -10.81 -21.11 2.32
N ASP A 171 -11.80 -21.98 2.47
CA ASP A 171 -12.26 -22.49 3.76
C ASP A 171 -11.11 -23.17 4.51
N GLU A 172 -10.32 -24.01 3.83
CA GLU A 172 -9.13 -24.63 4.41
C GLU A 172 -8.10 -23.58 4.87
N CYS A 173 -7.90 -22.51 4.09
CA CYS A 173 -7.02 -21.41 4.50
C CYS A 173 -7.51 -20.71 5.76
N MET A 174 -8.82 -20.46 5.85
CA MET A 174 -9.44 -19.80 6.98
C MET A 174 -9.47 -20.68 8.24
N GLU A 175 -9.64 -21.98 8.10
CA GLU A 175 -9.70 -22.91 9.23
C GLU A 175 -8.32 -23.32 9.76
N ARG A 176 -7.34 -23.50 8.86
CA ARG A 176 -6.02 -24.06 9.23
C ARG A 176 -4.96 -23.00 9.53
N THR A 177 -5.20 -21.74 9.20
CA THR A 177 -4.26 -20.66 9.55
C THR A 177 -4.51 -20.21 10.99
N ASP A 178 -3.46 -20.20 11.81
CA ASP A 178 -3.51 -19.63 13.16
C ASP A 178 -3.55 -18.09 13.08
N TRP A 179 -4.75 -17.54 12.89
CA TRP A 179 -4.93 -16.11 12.71
C TRP A 179 -4.56 -15.30 13.94
N ASP A 180 -4.81 -15.82 15.14
CA ASP A 180 -4.57 -15.12 16.40
C ASP A 180 -3.07 -14.82 16.58
N LYS A 181 -2.20 -15.79 16.25
CA LYS A 181 -0.74 -15.59 16.22
C LYS A 181 -0.32 -14.36 15.40
N TYR A 182 -0.89 -14.17 14.21
CA TYR A 182 -0.54 -13.05 13.33
C TYR A 182 -1.31 -11.76 13.67
N GLN A 183 -2.52 -11.87 14.23
CA GLN A 183 -3.34 -10.72 14.58
C GLN A 183 -2.77 -9.94 15.77
N GLU A 184 -2.24 -10.66 16.76
CA GLU A 184 -1.61 -10.09 17.95
C GLU A 184 -0.21 -9.54 17.68
N GLY A 185 0.37 -9.86 16.52
CA GLY A 185 1.75 -9.49 16.19
C GLY A 185 2.79 -10.31 16.95
N ASN A 186 2.40 -11.51 17.42
CA ASN A 186 3.29 -12.42 18.15
C ASN A 186 4.34 -13.06 17.21
N ASP A 187 4.10 -13.05 15.89
CA ASP A 187 5.11 -13.46 14.92
C ASP A 187 6.20 -12.36 14.78
N PRO A 188 7.50 -12.68 14.96
CA PRO A 188 8.59 -11.71 14.86
C PRO A 188 8.62 -10.93 13.53
N ARG A 189 8.13 -11.53 12.44
CA ARG A 189 8.06 -10.90 11.10
C ARG A 189 7.02 -9.77 11.05
N CYS A 190 6.07 -9.74 12.00
CA CYS A 190 5.06 -8.71 12.14
C CYS A 190 5.54 -7.50 12.98
N LYS A 191 6.70 -7.59 13.66
CA LYS A 191 7.18 -6.58 14.63
C LYS A 191 7.12 -5.14 14.13
N ASN A 192 7.58 -4.91 12.89
CA ASN A 192 7.59 -3.59 12.24
C ASN A 192 6.48 -3.39 11.21
N CYS A 193 5.59 -4.38 11.04
CA CYS A 193 4.55 -4.32 10.01
C CYS A 193 3.54 -3.23 10.33
N MET A 194 3.38 -2.30 9.40
CA MET A 194 2.34 -1.28 9.39
C MET A 194 1.71 -1.16 8.01
N MET A 195 1.62 -2.27 7.25
CA MET A 195 1.21 -2.27 5.85
C MET A 195 -0.31 -2.17 5.66
N HIS A 196 -0.73 -1.31 4.73
CA HIS A 196 -2.15 -1.02 4.45
C HIS A 196 -3.00 -2.28 4.23
N CYS A 197 -2.45 -3.34 3.63
CA CYS A 197 -3.17 -4.58 3.33
C CYS A 197 -3.78 -5.27 4.57
N GLY A 198 -3.20 -5.09 5.76
CA GLY A 198 -3.72 -5.65 7.01
C GLY A 198 -4.45 -4.63 7.87
N PHE A 199 -4.11 -3.34 7.78
CA PHE A 199 -4.63 -2.31 8.68
C PHE A 199 -5.75 -1.46 8.09
N GLU A 200 -5.82 -1.26 6.76
CA GLU A 200 -6.99 -0.63 6.14
C GLU A 200 -8.26 -1.49 6.31
N PRO A 201 -8.23 -2.83 6.18
CA PRO A 201 -9.39 -3.65 6.53
C PRO A 201 -9.80 -3.50 8.00
N THR A 202 -8.85 -3.36 8.92
CA THR A 202 -9.16 -3.04 10.33
C THR A 202 -9.89 -1.71 10.46
N VAL A 203 -9.48 -0.68 9.70
CA VAL A 203 -10.17 0.61 9.67
C VAL A 203 -11.60 0.44 9.15
N VAL A 204 -11.83 -0.35 8.10
CA VAL A 204 -13.18 -0.58 7.58
C VAL A 204 -14.06 -1.32 8.60
N LEU A 205 -13.53 -2.37 9.24
CA LEU A 205 -14.26 -3.17 10.23
C LEU A 205 -14.46 -2.45 11.57
N GLY A 206 -13.53 -1.57 11.96
CA GLY A 206 -13.50 -0.90 13.26
C GLY A 206 -13.92 0.57 13.25
N GLY A 207 -13.87 1.25 12.11
CA GLY A 207 -14.08 2.70 11.95
C GLY A 207 -15.49 3.18 12.28
N GLY A 208 -16.47 2.27 12.34
CA GLY A 208 -17.84 2.57 12.78
C GLY A 208 -18.04 2.58 14.31
N LYS A 209 -17.01 2.29 15.12
CA LYS A 209 -17.19 2.13 16.57
C LYS A 209 -17.20 3.44 17.37
N ARG A 210 -16.66 4.53 16.82
CA ARG A 210 -16.61 5.85 17.47
C ARG A 210 -17.23 6.90 16.55
N LEU A 211 -18.05 7.78 17.10
CA LEU A 211 -18.68 8.85 16.32
C LEU A 211 -17.66 9.79 15.65
N SER A 212 -16.54 10.07 16.35
CA SER A 212 -15.43 10.84 15.79
C SER A 212 -14.85 10.21 14.53
N ASP A 213 -14.72 8.88 14.53
CA ASP A 213 -14.13 8.11 13.43
C ASP A 213 -15.08 8.09 12.23
N ILE A 214 -16.39 7.95 12.48
CA ILE A 214 -17.42 8.05 11.45
C ILE A 214 -17.40 9.42 10.76
N ILE A 215 -17.37 10.51 11.54
CA ILE A 215 -17.36 11.87 11.00
C ILE A 215 -16.10 12.11 10.16
N GLU A 216 -14.95 11.65 10.64
CA GLU A 216 -13.68 11.80 9.93
C GLU A 216 -13.66 11.02 8.61
N MET A 217 -14.11 9.76 8.63
CA MET A 217 -14.20 8.92 7.44
C MET A 217 -15.22 9.46 6.43
N ALA A 218 -16.35 10.02 6.90
CA ALA A 218 -17.33 10.66 6.04
C ALA A 218 -16.73 11.89 5.36
N LYS A 219 -16.07 12.78 6.11
CA LYS A 219 -15.38 13.96 5.54
C LYS A 219 -14.38 13.59 4.46
N TRP A 220 -13.58 12.55 4.69
CA TRP A 220 -12.61 12.04 3.71
C TRP A 220 -13.27 11.40 2.49
N SER A 221 -14.41 10.73 2.64
CA SER A 221 -15.12 10.12 1.51
C SER A 221 -15.74 11.16 0.56
N PHE A 222 -16.00 12.37 1.06
CA PHE A 222 -16.59 13.48 0.29
C PHE A 222 -15.60 14.60 -0.07
N SER A 223 -14.31 14.45 0.28
CA SER A 223 -13.23 15.36 -0.14
C SER A 223 -12.61 14.92 -1.45
#